data_AF-A0A8B6LVR9-F1
#
_entry.id   AF-A0A8B6LVR9-F1
#
_cell.length_a   1.000
_cell.length_b   1.000
_cell.length_c   1.000
_cell.angle_alpha   90.00
_cell.angle_beta   90.00
_cell.angle_gamma   90.00
#
_symmetry.space_group_name_H-M   'P 1'
#
loop_
_entity.id
_entity.type
_entity.pdbx_description
1 polymer ?
#
loop_
_entity_poly.entity_id
_entity_poly.type
_entity_poly.pdbx_seq_one_letter_code
_entity_poly.pdbx_strand_id
1 'polypeptide(L)'
;MCPHCAPAALFGNQAHAGQGGSGYKVALRGGSALAALIEAPTLWETICLNLLDRDTYTDRYCLEGGAEEDFPWTTGLKVFSKEAIGPRELGAHAALWWMPRALRLHESANADGTSCSTCGEVHPTHIRTASRDKTAARPPEGLRHPHTAWCMLKNEKEIDGVKTKVDVEAAVMVPSEGYMLGDWLALTLGAQTPTRRILAGLPAMAHLSRAEAARATLRVFGPRYATATFLTWFDEAGPLLAAADAEHLRQLRAEAEKLVAEAQRVLVIVRTAARKNLGSKKRPLAVPLSSSPGQLESELAGRARSLISRALAKVDGAGGSLTQDDYEQFCSQLRKAAVSLFNRALVIDFANETLSHKLVLLSAKTYSLIYPKAKPASNQDAIAA
;
A
#
# COMPACT_ATOMS: atom_id res chain seq x y z
N MET A 1 -1.22 28.56 -3.70
CA MET A 1 -2.32 27.68 -3.23
C MET A 1 -3.27 28.49 -2.36
N CYS A 2 -4.54 28.12 -2.27
CA CYS A 2 -5.48 28.80 -1.37
C CYS A 2 -5.35 28.32 0.08
N PRO A 3 -5.90 29.07 1.05
CA PRO A 3 -5.89 28.70 2.47
C PRO A 3 -6.65 27.41 2.78
N HIS A 4 -7.53 26.94 1.90
CA HIS A 4 -8.25 25.66 2.09
C HIS A 4 -7.40 24.45 1.65
N CYS A 5 -6.64 24.57 0.56
CA CYS A 5 -5.80 23.49 0.05
C CYS A 5 -4.44 23.39 0.76
N ALA A 6 -3.90 24.50 1.25
CA ALA A 6 -2.57 24.52 1.85
C ALA A 6 -2.44 23.70 3.15
N PRO A 7 -3.44 23.65 4.07
CA PRO A 7 -3.41 22.76 5.22
C PRO A 7 -3.32 21.28 4.83
N ALA A 8 -4.03 20.84 3.79
CA ALA A 8 -3.94 19.47 3.28
C ALA A 8 -2.54 19.16 2.73
N ALA A 9 -1.94 20.10 1.99
CA ALA A 9 -0.56 19.96 1.50
C ALA A 9 0.48 19.96 2.65
N LEU A 10 0.28 20.79 3.67
CA LEU A 10 1.11 20.82 4.87
C LEU A 10 1.02 19.48 5.61
N PHE A 11 -0.19 19.01 5.89
CA PHE A 11 -0.41 17.72 6.54
C PHE A 11 0.19 16.57 5.74
N GLY A 12 -0.04 16.52 4.42
CA GLY A 12 0.53 15.51 3.53
C GLY A 12 2.06 15.52 3.56
N ASN A 13 2.70 16.70 3.57
CA ASN A 13 4.15 16.82 3.68
C ASN A 13 4.68 16.24 5.00
N GLN A 14 3.98 16.48 6.10
CA GLN A 14 4.41 16.15 7.45
C GLN A 14 4.18 14.66 7.75
N ALA A 15 3.00 14.15 7.39
CA ALA A 15 2.59 12.77 7.57
C ALA A 15 3.38 11.78 6.71
N HIS A 16 3.99 12.26 5.61
CA HIS A 16 4.74 11.46 4.64
C HIS A 16 6.13 12.05 4.30
N ALA A 17 6.72 12.79 5.24
CA ALA A 17 8.04 13.41 5.09
C ALA A 17 9.14 12.35 4.88
N GLY A 18 9.72 12.31 3.67
CA GLY A 18 10.96 11.58 3.36
C GLY A 18 12.20 12.16 4.03
N GLN A 19 13.35 11.49 3.87
CA GLN A 19 14.63 12.03 4.34
C GLN A 19 14.95 13.34 3.58
N GLY A 20 15.32 14.40 4.31
CA GLY A 20 15.57 15.73 3.71
C GLY A 20 16.99 16.25 3.88
N GLY A 21 17.93 15.41 4.37
CA GLY A 21 19.26 15.84 4.79
C GLY A 21 19.33 16.28 6.26
N SER A 22 20.50 16.78 6.68
CA SER A 22 20.75 17.15 8.08
C SER A 22 19.81 18.28 8.56
N GLY A 23 19.09 18.02 9.65
CA GLY A 23 18.10 18.94 10.22
C GLY A 23 16.68 18.82 9.64
N TYR A 24 16.41 17.87 8.74
CA TYR A 24 15.07 17.61 8.20
C TYR A 24 14.63 16.20 8.51
N LYS A 25 13.76 16.09 9.51
CA LYS A 25 13.31 14.81 10.06
C LYS A 25 12.26 14.16 9.18
N VAL A 26 12.22 12.84 9.26
CA VAL A 26 11.23 11.99 8.61
C VAL A 26 9.93 11.98 9.39
N ALA A 27 8.82 11.62 8.73
CA ALA A 27 7.54 11.37 9.39
C ALA A 27 7.68 10.34 10.52
N LEU A 28 6.76 10.40 11.49
CA LEU A 28 6.70 9.47 12.63
C LEU A 28 6.71 8.01 12.18
N ARG A 29 5.93 7.70 11.14
CA ARG A 29 5.80 6.37 10.55
C ARG A 29 6.99 5.96 9.67
N GLY A 30 7.91 6.89 9.39
CA GLY A 30 8.92 6.76 8.33
C GLY A 30 8.47 7.38 7.01
N GLY A 31 9.44 7.73 6.17
CA GLY A 31 9.19 8.54 4.96
C GLY A 31 8.37 7.86 3.88
N SER A 32 8.52 6.55 3.69
CA SER A 32 7.74 5.76 2.73
C SER A 32 6.75 4.81 3.42
N ALA A 33 6.22 5.20 4.59
CA ALA A 33 5.22 4.39 5.27
C ALA A 33 3.94 4.27 4.44
N LEU A 34 3.36 3.06 4.39
CA LEU A 34 2.11 2.76 3.72
C LEU A 34 0.94 3.18 4.62
N ALA A 35 0.31 4.30 4.31
CA ALA A 35 -0.94 4.66 4.95
C ALA A 35 -2.07 3.76 4.45
N ALA A 36 -3.04 3.47 5.31
CA ALA A 36 -4.19 2.69 4.95
C ALA A 36 -5.45 3.21 5.66
N LEU A 37 -6.55 3.28 4.91
CA LEU A 37 -7.86 3.73 5.37
C LEU A 37 -8.95 2.82 4.81
N ILE A 38 -10.05 2.74 5.54
CA ILE A 38 -11.31 2.16 5.07
C ILE A 38 -12.07 3.25 4.31
N GLU A 39 -12.20 3.13 3.00
CA GLU A 39 -12.94 4.06 2.14
C GLU A 39 -14.36 3.54 1.90
N ALA A 40 -15.35 4.36 2.20
CA ALA A 40 -16.77 4.03 2.11
C ALA A 40 -17.49 4.94 1.10
N PRO A 41 -18.75 4.65 0.72
CA PRO A 41 -19.47 5.41 -0.31
C PRO A 41 -19.56 6.91 -0.05
N THR A 42 -19.61 7.32 1.23
CA THR A 42 -19.59 8.73 1.63
C THR A 42 -18.33 9.10 2.42
N LEU A 43 -17.97 10.38 2.37
CA LEU A 43 -16.89 10.92 3.20
C LEU A 43 -17.18 10.75 4.70
N TRP A 44 -18.43 10.92 5.10
CA TRP A 44 -18.84 10.76 6.50
C TRP A 44 -18.61 9.33 6.99
N GLU A 45 -19.07 8.33 6.23
CA GLU A 45 -18.84 6.92 6.56
C GLU A 45 -17.35 6.58 6.56
N THR A 46 -16.58 7.12 5.61
CA THR A 46 -15.12 6.97 5.56
C THR A 46 -14.49 7.50 6.84
N ILE A 47 -14.87 8.68 7.32
CA ILE A 47 -14.37 9.23 8.57
C ILE A 47 -14.75 8.30 9.73
N CYS A 48 -16.04 7.99 9.89
CA CYS A 48 -16.53 7.18 11.00
C CYS A 48 -15.88 5.79 11.10
N LEU A 49 -15.67 5.11 9.97
CA LEU A 49 -15.05 3.77 9.95
C LEU A 49 -13.55 3.79 10.29
N ASN A 50 -12.90 4.95 10.27
CA ASN A 50 -11.49 5.09 10.65
C ASN A 50 -11.30 5.77 12.02
N LEU A 51 -12.39 6.09 12.74
CA LEU A 51 -12.30 6.54 14.12
C LEU A 51 -12.02 5.35 15.05
N LEU A 52 -11.21 5.59 16.08
CA LEU A 52 -10.99 4.63 17.16
C LEU A 52 -11.73 5.10 18.39
N ASP A 53 -12.32 4.16 19.12
CA ASP A 53 -12.81 4.47 20.46
C ASP A 53 -11.64 4.85 21.38
N ARG A 54 -11.96 5.59 22.44
CA ARG A 54 -10.97 6.17 23.36
C ARG A 54 -10.14 5.09 24.07
N ASP A 55 -10.74 3.96 24.40
CA ASP A 55 -10.06 2.90 25.17
C ASP A 55 -9.08 2.17 24.26
N THR A 56 -9.51 1.76 23.06
CA THR A 56 -8.66 1.18 22.02
C THR A 56 -7.49 2.11 21.67
N TYR A 57 -7.74 3.42 21.59
CA TYR A 57 -6.70 4.40 21.30
C TYR A 57 -5.72 4.56 22.47
N THR A 58 -6.21 4.70 23.70
CA THR A 58 -5.33 4.86 24.90
C THR A 58 -4.48 3.60 25.13
N ASP A 59 -5.11 2.42 25.11
CA ASP A 59 -4.47 1.14 25.43
C ASP A 59 -3.40 0.75 24.40
N ARG A 60 -3.65 0.95 23.11
CA ARG A 60 -2.73 0.51 22.04
C ARG A 60 -1.53 1.41 21.85
N TYR A 61 -1.63 2.65 22.31
CA TYR A 61 -0.61 3.67 22.03
C TYR A 61 0.09 4.16 23.31
N CYS A 62 -0.31 3.66 24.49
CA CYS A 62 0.35 3.88 25.78
C CYS A 62 0.55 5.38 26.09
N LEU A 63 -0.43 6.20 25.73
CA LEU A 63 -0.39 7.66 25.82
C LEU A 63 -0.95 8.14 27.16
N GLU A 64 -0.48 7.55 28.25
CA GLU A 64 -0.77 8.07 29.60
C GLU A 64 0.20 9.22 29.89
N GLY A 65 -0.32 10.45 30.00
CA GLY A 65 0.42 11.56 30.62
C GLY A 65 0.51 12.88 29.86
N GLY A 66 -0.02 13.00 28.64
CA GLY A 66 -0.13 14.28 27.92
C GLY A 66 -1.54 14.89 28.02
N ALA A 67 -1.67 16.21 28.03
CA ALA A 67 -2.98 16.85 27.99
C ALA A 67 -3.64 16.60 26.61
N GLU A 68 -4.96 16.47 26.56
CA GLU A 68 -5.68 16.31 25.29
C GLU A 68 -5.46 17.48 24.31
N GLU A 69 -4.98 18.63 24.80
CA GLU A 69 -4.77 19.87 24.04
C GLU A 69 -3.33 20.03 23.52
N ASP A 70 -2.47 19.03 23.76
CA ASP A 70 -1.06 19.07 23.36
C ASP A 70 -0.89 18.72 21.87
N PHE A 71 -0.94 19.75 21.01
CA PHE A 71 -0.56 19.64 19.60
C PHE A 71 0.89 20.09 19.40
N PRO A 72 1.60 19.64 18.35
CA PRO A 72 2.98 20.03 18.11
C PRO A 72 3.16 21.54 17.86
N TRP A 73 2.09 22.24 17.45
CA TRP A 73 2.09 23.69 17.24
C TRP A 73 1.62 24.50 18.46
N THR A 74 1.01 23.87 19.49
CA THR A 74 0.56 24.55 20.72
C THR A 74 1.59 24.43 21.84
N THR A 75 2.27 23.29 21.94
CA THR A 75 3.18 22.97 23.06
C THR A 75 4.58 23.60 22.97
N GLY A 76 4.86 24.30 21.87
CA GLY A 76 6.10 25.05 21.67
C GLY A 76 7.33 24.15 21.48
N LEU A 77 8.08 24.44 20.42
CA LEU A 77 9.53 24.22 20.20
C LEU A 77 10.21 22.87 20.55
N LYS A 78 9.55 21.84 21.10
CA LYS A 78 10.18 20.53 21.40
C LYS A 78 10.77 19.89 20.15
N VAL A 79 10.21 20.18 18.96
CA VAL A 79 10.75 19.75 17.67
C VAL A 79 12.15 20.32 17.36
N PHE A 80 12.56 21.42 18.01
CA PHE A 80 13.90 22.00 17.92
C PHE A 80 14.86 21.48 19.00
N SER A 81 14.35 20.79 20.03
CA SER A 81 15.21 20.15 21.04
C SER A 81 15.86 18.88 20.48
N LYS A 82 17.08 18.60 20.93
CA LYS A 82 17.76 17.33 20.66
C LYS A 82 17.35 16.23 21.65
N GLU A 83 16.64 16.60 22.72
CA GLU A 83 16.16 15.66 23.73
C GLU A 83 15.21 14.65 23.09
N ALA A 84 15.35 13.40 23.49
CA ALA A 84 14.42 12.36 23.08
C ALA A 84 13.09 12.61 23.80
N ILE A 85 12.01 12.76 23.03
CA ILE A 85 10.67 12.85 23.59
C ILE A 85 10.18 11.41 23.79
N GLY A 86 9.87 11.04 25.02
CA GLY A 86 9.30 9.73 25.32
C GLY A 86 7.83 9.62 24.84
N PRO A 87 7.30 8.42 24.58
CA PRO A 87 5.89 8.24 24.18
C PRO A 87 4.88 8.85 25.15
N ARG A 88 5.14 8.77 26.46
CA ARG A 88 4.29 9.35 27.52
C ARG A 88 4.28 10.89 27.53
N GLU A 89 5.34 11.52 27.02
CA GLU A 89 5.47 12.98 26.98
C GLU A 89 4.88 13.62 25.72
N LEU A 90 4.73 12.86 24.64
CA LEU A 90 4.23 13.38 23.37
C LEU A 90 2.70 13.55 23.41
N GLY A 91 1.99 12.86 24.30
CA GLY A 91 0.53 12.89 24.34
C GLY A 91 -0.11 12.31 23.08
N ALA A 92 -1.40 12.06 23.16
CA ALA A 92 -2.09 11.31 22.13
C ALA A 92 -2.25 12.07 20.82
N HIS A 93 -2.77 13.28 20.92
CA HIS A 93 -3.00 14.13 19.77
C HIS A 93 -1.68 14.53 19.10
N ALA A 94 -0.62 14.85 19.83
CA ALA A 94 0.66 15.18 19.22
C ALA A 94 1.36 13.98 18.54
N ALA A 95 1.06 12.75 18.94
CA ALA A 95 1.46 11.56 18.18
C ALA A 95 0.74 11.45 16.83
N LEU A 96 -0.59 11.63 16.81
CA LEU A 96 -1.39 11.58 15.58
C LEU A 96 -1.05 12.74 14.63
N TRP A 97 -0.82 13.92 15.21
CA TRP A 97 -0.57 15.17 14.49
C TRP A 97 0.92 15.50 14.39
N TRP A 98 1.82 14.52 14.57
CA TRP A 98 3.26 14.76 14.57
C TRP A 98 3.74 15.52 13.33
N MET A 99 4.38 16.68 13.55
CA MET A 99 4.90 17.57 12.50
C MET A 99 6.44 17.63 12.58
N PRO A 100 7.17 16.72 11.91
CA PRO A 100 8.64 16.64 12.01
C PRO A 100 9.38 17.85 11.42
N ARG A 101 8.73 18.65 10.57
CA ARG A 101 9.34 19.78 9.86
C ARG A 101 8.75 21.09 10.37
N ALA A 102 9.62 22.04 10.71
CA ALA A 102 9.19 23.39 11.05
C ALA A 102 8.91 24.16 9.75
N LEU A 103 7.63 24.30 9.42
CA LEU A 103 7.15 25.03 8.24
C LEU A 103 6.23 26.16 8.67
N ARG A 104 6.47 27.37 8.15
CA ARG A 104 5.59 28.52 8.34
C ARG A 104 5.06 28.96 6.98
N LEU A 105 3.74 28.95 6.83
CA LEU A 105 3.05 29.39 5.63
C LEU A 105 2.86 30.91 5.69
N HIS A 106 3.11 31.61 4.57
CA HIS A 106 2.94 33.04 4.46
C HIS A 106 1.76 33.34 3.55
N GLU A 107 0.65 33.75 4.17
CA GLU A 107 -0.57 34.16 3.49
C GLU A 107 -0.46 35.62 3.02
N SER A 108 -0.95 35.90 1.81
CA SER A 108 -1.02 37.24 1.24
C SER A 108 -2.29 37.43 0.40
N ALA A 109 -2.66 38.69 0.16
CA ALA A 109 -3.78 39.02 -0.70
C ALA A 109 -3.58 38.53 -2.14
N ASN A 110 -4.65 38.03 -2.75
CA ASN A 110 -4.64 37.51 -4.12
C ASN A 110 -5.09 38.58 -5.13
N ALA A 111 -4.40 39.72 -5.15
CA ALA A 111 -4.81 40.88 -5.94
C ALA A 111 -4.79 40.65 -7.47
N ASP A 112 -4.03 39.66 -7.94
CA ASP A 112 -3.92 39.29 -9.35
C ASP A 112 -5.01 38.31 -9.81
N GLY A 113 -5.91 37.88 -8.91
CA GLY A 113 -7.00 36.96 -9.24
C GLY A 113 -6.54 35.57 -9.67
N THR A 114 -5.32 35.15 -9.31
CA THR A 114 -4.78 33.84 -9.71
C THR A 114 -5.65 32.72 -9.13
N SER A 115 -5.97 31.71 -9.95
CA SER A 115 -6.64 30.48 -9.49
C SER A 115 -5.71 29.61 -8.65
N CYS A 116 -6.25 28.94 -7.64
CA CYS A 116 -5.49 28.00 -6.84
C CYS A 116 -5.04 26.80 -7.69
N SER A 117 -3.76 26.47 -7.63
CA SER A 117 -3.14 25.34 -8.35
C SER A 117 -3.60 23.93 -7.92
N THR A 118 -4.60 23.83 -7.05
CA THR A 118 -5.09 22.56 -6.49
C THR A 118 -6.58 22.40 -6.70
N CYS A 119 -7.42 23.30 -6.18
CA CYS A 119 -8.87 23.28 -6.43
C CYS A 119 -9.29 23.98 -7.73
N GLY A 120 -8.45 24.81 -8.34
CA GLY A 120 -8.79 25.58 -9.55
C GLY A 120 -9.62 26.85 -9.30
N GLU A 121 -10.10 27.08 -8.07
CA GLU A 121 -10.91 28.25 -7.72
C GLU A 121 -10.07 29.49 -7.39
N VAL A 122 -10.66 30.68 -7.56
CA VAL A 122 -10.06 31.95 -7.17
C VAL A 122 -10.51 32.31 -5.77
N HIS A 123 -9.55 32.57 -4.88
CA HIS A 123 -9.81 32.95 -3.49
C HIS A 123 -9.25 34.35 -3.17
N PRO A 124 -9.78 35.06 -2.16
CA PRO A 124 -9.30 36.40 -1.79
C PRO A 124 -7.84 36.43 -1.31
N THR A 125 -7.36 35.33 -0.73
CA THR A 125 -6.00 35.19 -0.22
C THR A 125 -5.33 33.94 -0.75
N HIS A 126 -4.00 33.95 -0.75
CA HIS A 126 -3.15 32.89 -1.27
C HIS A 126 -1.91 32.69 -0.40
N ILE A 127 -1.44 31.45 -0.36
CA ILE A 127 -0.14 31.08 0.19
C ILE A 127 0.79 30.87 -0.99
N ARG A 128 1.75 31.79 -1.11
CA ARG A 128 2.73 31.84 -2.22
C ARG A 128 4.12 31.42 -1.78
N THR A 129 4.46 31.68 -0.52
CA THR A 129 5.75 31.33 0.06
C THR A 129 5.56 30.61 1.38
N ALA A 130 6.54 29.79 1.73
CA ALA A 130 6.66 29.18 3.03
C ALA A 130 8.13 29.24 3.47
N SER A 131 8.38 29.50 4.74
CA SER A 131 9.72 29.36 5.33
C SER A 131 9.85 28.03 6.05
N ARG A 132 11.08 27.52 6.09
CA ARG A 132 11.42 26.24 6.72
C ARG A 132 12.61 26.43 7.65
N ASP A 133 12.55 25.79 8.80
CA ASP A 133 13.67 25.74 9.76
C ASP A 133 14.13 24.30 9.98
N LYS A 134 15.36 24.15 10.51
CA LYS A 134 15.91 22.85 10.89
C LYS A 134 15.31 22.41 12.22
N THR A 135 14.87 21.15 12.28
CA THR A 135 14.38 20.50 13.49
C THR A 135 15.41 19.48 14.00
N ALA A 136 15.41 19.25 15.32
CA ALA A 136 16.37 18.36 15.98
C ALA A 136 15.70 17.13 16.62
N ALA A 137 14.41 17.21 16.92
CA ALA A 137 13.69 16.15 17.61
C ALA A 137 13.70 14.85 16.81
N ARG A 138 13.67 13.74 17.55
CA ARG A 138 13.48 12.41 16.98
C ARG A 138 12.05 11.96 17.31
N PRO A 139 11.40 11.21 16.41
CA PRO A 139 10.15 10.56 16.78
C PRO A 139 10.40 9.65 17.98
N PRO A 140 9.45 9.56 18.94
CA PRO A 140 9.55 8.61 20.04
C PRO A 140 9.67 7.18 19.53
N GLU A 141 10.56 6.38 20.12
CA GLU A 141 10.63 4.95 19.83
C GLU A 141 9.39 4.24 20.38
N GLY A 142 8.92 3.21 19.68
CA GLY A 142 7.79 2.38 20.11
C GLY A 142 6.40 2.99 19.87
N LEU A 143 6.31 4.20 19.33
CA LEU A 143 5.03 4.82 19.00
C LEU A 143 4.47 4.27 17.69
N ARG A 144 3.31 3.62 17.78
CA ARG A 144 2.56 3.10 16.63
C ARG A 144 1.56 4.15 16.16
N HIS A 145 1.46 4.39 14.86
CA HIS A 145 0.42 5.26 14.30
C HIS A 145 -0.77 4.41 13.80
N PRO A 146 -2.04 4.81 14.02
CA PRO A 146 -3.21 3.99 13.67
C PRO A 146 -3.43 3.77 12.18
N HIS A 147 -3.13 4.77 11.35
CA HIS A 147 -3.28 4.66 9.89
C HIS A 147 -2.13 3.94 9.17
N THR A 148 -1.34 3.12 9.86
CA THR A 148 -0.34 2.23 9.22
C THR A 148 -0.29 0.92 9.97
N ALA A 149 -0.07 -0.18 9.26
CA ALA A 149 0.28 -1.42 9.93
C ALA A 149 1.76 -1.45 10.33
N TRP A 150 2.06 -2.29 11.30
CA TRP A 150 3.40 -2.46 11.87
C TRP A 150 3.82 -3.93 11.79
N CYS A 151 5.09 -4.18 11.49
CA CYS A 151 5.65 -5.51 11.37
C CYS A 151 6.98 -5.66 12.11
N MET A 152 7.35 -6.90 12.44
CA MET A 152 8.70 -7.20 12.87
C MET A 152 9.61 -7.46 11.67
N LEU A 153 10.72 -6.75 11.65
CA LEU A 153 11.81 -6.96 10.73
C LEU A 153 13.04 -7.43 11.49
N LYS A 154 13.84 -8.30 10.87
CA LYS A 154 15.19 -8.59 11.36
C LYS A 154 16.10 -7.45 10.94
N ASN A 155 16.69 -6.76 11.90
CA ASN A 155 17.73 -5.78 11.65
C ASN A 155 19.04 -6.22 12.32
N GLU A 156 20.17 -5.75 11.81
CA GLU A 156 21.46 -5.95 12.46
C GLU A 156 21.78 -4.74 13.33
N LYS A 157 21.95 -4.97 14.63
CA LYS A 157 22.51 -3.99 15.56
C LYS A 157 23.87 -4.48 16.03
N GLU A 158 24.79 -3.55 16.19
CA GLU A 158 26.07 -3.80 16.85
C GLU A 158 25.86 -3.67 18.35
N ILE A 159 26.08 -4.77 19.08
CA ILE A 159 26.00 -4.85 20.54
C ILE A 159 27.37 -5.34 21.00
N ASP A 160 28.09 -4.52 21.76
CA ASP A 160 29.43 -4.82 22.26
C ASP A 160 30.44 -5.23 21.17
N GLY A 161 30.36 -4.60 19.99
CA GLY A 161 31.23 -4.90 18.84
C GLY A 161 30.83 -6.14 18.03
N VAL A 162 29.72 -6.79 18.38
CA VAL A 162 29.19 -7.96 17.68
C VAL A 162 27.92 -7.58 16.90
N LYS A 163 27.88 -7.94 15.61
CA LYS A 163 26.67 -7.80 14.80
C LYS A 163 25.66 -8.86 15.21
N THR A 164 24.59 -8.42 15.86
CA THR A 164 23.50 -9.29 16.31
C THR A 164 22.24 -8.97 15.54
N LYS A 165 21.57 -10.02 15.04
CA LYS A 165 20.25 -9.89 14.43
C LYS A 165 19.21 -9.73 15.54
N VAL A 166 18.62 -8.55 15.60
CA VAL A 166 17.55 -8.22 16.55
C VAL A 166 16.24 -8.01 15.80
N ASP A 167 15.14 -8.35 16.44
CA ASP A 167 13.84 -7.96 15.92
C ASP A 167 13.61 -6.47 16.20
N VAL A 168 13.24 -5.75 15.15
CA VAL A 168 12.90 -4.33 15.22
C VAL A 168 11.52 -4.16 14.62
N GLU A 169 10.67 -3.48 15.37
CA GLU A 169 9.36 -3.09 14.89
C GLU A 169 9.48 -1.90 13.92
N ALA A 170 8.78 -1.98 12.79
CA ALA A 170 8.73 -0.91 11.80
C ALA A 170 7.35 -0.82 11.15
N ALA A 171 7.00 0.37 10.66
CA ALA A 171 5.83 0.54 9.83
C ALA A 171 6.00 -0.26 8.53
N VAL A 172 4.90 -0.79 8.01
CA VAL A 172 4.86 -1.38 6.68
C VAL A 172 5.14 -0.26 5.67
N MET A 173 6.18 -0.44 4.85
CA MET A 173 6.61 0.55 3.86
C MET A 173 5.97 0.27 2.50
N VAL A 174 5.75 1.31 1.71
CA VAL A 174 5.34 1.21 0.29
C VAL A 174 6.35 0.29 -0.43
N PRO A 175 5.92 -0.89 -0.93
CA PRO A 175 6.85 -1.83 -1.54
C PRO A 175 7.41 -1.30 -2.87
N SER A 176 8.61 -1.73 -3.24
CA SER A 176 9.24 -1.34 -4.51
C SER A 176 8.51 -1.88 -5.75
N GLU A 177 7.71 -2.92 -5.58
CA GLU A 177 7.05 -3.68 -6.65
C GLU A 177 5.51 -3.57 -6.58
N GLY A 178 4.98 -2.68 -5.74
CA GLY A 178 3.53 -2.48 -5.53
C GLY A 178 2.96 -3.26 -4.34
N TYR A 179 1.69 -3.00 -4.01
CA TYR A 179 0.98 -3.59 -2.86
C TYR A 179 0.63 -5.07 -3.13
N MET A 180 1.39 -5.96 -2.49
CA MET A 180 1.35 -7.40 -2.76
C MET A 180 0.13 -8.09 -2.13
N LEU A 181 -0.26 -9.24 -2.67
CA LEU A 181 -1.38 -10.05 -2.15
C LEU A 181 -1.18 -10.47 -0.68
N GLY A 182 0.05 -10.82 -0.30
CA GLY A 182 0.37 -11.15 1.09
C GLY A 182 0.20 -9.96 2.03
N ASP A 183 0.63 -8.76 1.60
CA ASP A 183 0.42 -7.53 2.39
C ASP A 183 -1.07 -7.22 2.53
N TRP A 184 -1.85 -7.45 1.48
CA TRP A 184 -3.31 -7.29 1.52
C TRP A 184 -4.01 -8.24 2.50
N LEU A 185 -3.68 -9.54 2.47
CA LEU A 185 -4.22 -10.49 3.46
C LEU A 185 -3.78 -10.15 4.87
N ALA A 186 -2.55 -9.70 5.04
CA ALA A 186 -2.03 -9.34 6.35
C ALA A 186 -2.71 -8.07 6.90
N LEU A 187 -3.05 -7.09 6.05
CA LEU A 187 -3.80 -5.90 6.45
C LEU A 187 -5.28 -6.18 6.74
N THR A 188 -5.92 -7.07 5.95
CA THR A 188 -7.37 -7.32 6.05
C THR A 188 -7.71 -8.39 7.07
N LEU A 189 -7.00 -9.52 7.05
CA LEU A 189 -7.27 -10.67 7.92
C LEU A 189 -6.25 -10.79 9.05
N GLY A 190 -5.23 -9.94 9.15
CA GLY A 190 -4.13 -10.14 10.13
C GLY A 190 -3.33 -11.42 9.86
N ALA A 191 -3.34 -11.92 8.62
CA ALA A 191 -2.60 -13.11 8.24
C ALA A 191 -1.09 -12.90 8.43
N GLN A 192 -0.41 -13.94 8.92
CA GLN A 192 1.05 -13.93 9.02
C GLN A 192 1.63 -14.43 7.72
N THR A 193 2.58 -13.69 7.13
CA THR A 193 3.30 -14.16 5.94
C THR A 193 4.67 -14.70 6.36
N PRO A 194 5.28 -15.63 5.60
CA PRO A 194 6.62 -16.13 5.91
C PRO A 194 7.71 -15.04 5.95
N THR A 195 7.49 -13.91 5.27
CA THR A 195 8.46 -12.82 5.10
C THR A 195 8.15 -11.58 5.96
N ARG A 196 6.92 -11.43 6.43
CA ARG A 196 6.49 -10.28 7.26
C ARG A 196 5.54 -10.76 8.34
N ARG A 197 5.99 -10.64 9.58
CA ARG A 197 5.14 -10.81 10.77
C ARG A 197 4.47 -9.47 11.08
N ILE A 198 3.23 -9.26 10.62
CA ILE A 198 2.45 -8.08 11.02
C ILE A 198 2.11 -8.23 12.50
N LEU A 199 2.59 -7.27 13.31
CA LEU A 199 2.40 -7.20 14.74
C LEU A 199 1.06 -6.56 15.10
N ALA A 200 0.71 -5.53 14.36
CA ALA A 200 -0.54 -4.80 14.51
C ALA A 200 -1.08 -4.48 13.12
N GLY A 201 -2.22 -5.10 12.78
CA GLY A 201 -3.04 -4.65 11.66
C GLY A 201 -3.63 -3.26 11.95
N LEU A 202 -4.40 -2.73 11.01
CA LEU A 202 -5.06 -1.44 11.21
C LEU A 202 -6.10 -1.59 12.32
N PRO A 203 -6.07 -0.76 13.38
CA PRO A 203 -7.03 -0.88 14.47
C PRO A 203 -8.49 -0.72 14.02
N ALA A 204 -8.73 0.11 13.01
CA ALA A 204 -10.04 0.27 12.37
C ALA A 204 -10.63 -1.06 11.85
N MET A 205 -9.79 -2.04 11.51
CA MET A 205 -10.26 -3.36 11.07
C MET A 205 -10.82 -4.21 12.21
N ALA A 206 -10.47 -3.93 13.47
CA ALA A 206 -10.86 -4.75 14.61
C ALA A 206 -12.37 -4.72 14.91
N HIS A 207 -13.03 -3.62 14.52
CA HIS A 207 -14.45 -3.39 14.77
C HIS A 207 -15.30 -3.40 13.49
N LEU A 208 -14.68 -3.69 12.34
CA LEU A 208 -15.35 -3.65 11.05
C LEU A 208 -16.29 -4.86 10.90
N SER A 209 -17.59 -4.60 10.74
CA SER A 209 -18.55 -5.67 10.46
C SER A 209 -18.45 -6.19 9.03
N ARG A 210 -18.94 -7.40 8.78
CA ARG A 210 -19.03 -7.97 7.42
C ARG A 210 -19.87 -7.11 6.47
N ALA A 211 -20.96 -6.52 6.98
CA ALA A 211 -21.83 -5.66 6.18
C ALA A 211 -21.12 -4.36 5.76
N GLU A 212 -20.33 -3.77 6.66
CA GLU A 212 -19.51 -2.60 6.35
C GLU A 212 -18.36 -2.93 5.40
N ALA A 213 -17.68 -4.06 5.61
CA ALA A 213 -16.62 -4.52 4.72
C ALA A 213 -17.14 -4.77 3.30
N ALA A 214 -18.37 -5.25 3.13
CA ALA A 214 -18.97 -5.53 1.82
C ALA A 214 -19.26 -4.25 1.00
N ARG A 215 -19.41 -3.09 1.64
CA ARG A 215 -19.72 -1.80 1.00
C ARG A 215 -18.54 -0.83 0.97
N ALA A 216 -17.41 -1.21 1.55
CA ALA A 216 -16.22 -0.38 1.68
C ALA A 216 -15.00 -1.04 1.03
N THR A 217 -13.94 -0.26 0.84
CA THR A 217 -12.67 -0.70 0.27
C THR A 217 -11.52 -0.36 1.22
N LEU A 218 -10.47 -1.18 1.16
CA LEU A 218 -9.19 -0.85 1.79
C LEU A 218 -8.42 0.01 0.80
N ARG A 219 -8.24 1.29 1.09
CA ARG A 219 -7.40 2.20 0.32
C ARG A 219 -6.05 2.33 0.99
N VAL A 220 -4.99 2.03 0.26
CA VAL A 220 -3.60 2.10 0.72
C VAL A 220 -2.82 3.09 -0.14
N PHE A 221 -2.08 3.97 0.50
CA PHE A 221 -1.38 5.03 -0.22
C PHE A 221 -0.14 5.54 0.51
N GLY A 222 0.75 6.19 -0.23
CA GLY A 222 1.92 6.84 0.33
C GLY A 222 3.01 7.07 -0.70
N PRO A 223 4.03 7.86 -0.38
CA PRO A 223 5.14 8.10 -1.29
C PRO A 223 6.14 6.95 -1.27
N ARG A 224 6.80 6.73 -2.40
CA ARG A 224 8.00 5.92 -2.51
C ARG A 224 9.21 6.82 -2.64
N TYR A 225 10.15 6.71 -1.71
CA TYR A 225 11.46 7.37 -1.78
C TYR A 225 12.59 6.38 -2.09
N ALA A 226 13.61 6.82 -2.83
CA ALA A 226 14.96 6.27 -2.77
C ALA A 226 15.81 7.20 -1.88
N THR A 227 16.00 6.81 -0.62
CA THR A 227 16.67 7.65 0.39
C THR A 227 15.93 9.00 0.55
N ALA A 228 16.44 10.08 -0.04
CA ALA A 228 15.85 11.42 0.02
C ALA A 228 15.03 11.79 -1.24
N THR A 229 15.15 11.01 -2.32
CA THR A 229 14.54 11.33 -3.61
C THR A 229 13.15 10.75 -3.69
N PHE A 230 12.14 11.60 -3.90
CA PHE A 230 10.78 11.15 -4.21
C PHE A 230 10.77 10.48 -5.58
N LEU A 231 10.20 9.27 -5.66
CA LEU A 231 10.12 8.50 -6.89
C LEU A 231 8.71 8.50 -7.46
N THR A 232 7.72 8.17 -6.64
CA THR A 232 6.32 8.11 -7.07
C THR A 232 5.38 8.19 -5.89
N TRP A 233 4.14 8.60 -6.15
CA TRP A 233 3.02 8.36 -5.25
C TRP A 233 2.43 6.99 -5.54
N PHE A 234 2.14 6.23 -4.50
CA PHE A 234 1.44 4.95 -4.55
C PHE A 234 0.03 5.17 -4.01
N ASP A 235 -0.99 4.66 -4.72
CA ASP A 235 -2.40 4.75 -4.34
C ASP A 235 -3.15 3.58 -4.98
N GLU A 236 -3.62 2.65 -4.17
CA GLU A 236 -4.41 1.51 -4.62
C GLU A 236 -5.58 1.26 -3.67
N ALA A 237 -6.72 0.84 -4.23
CA ALA A 237 -7.85 0.33 -3.48
C ALA A 237 -8.00 -1.18 -3.69
N GLY A 238 -8.51 -1.87 -2.67
CA GLY A 238 -8.80 -3.29 -2.72
C GLY A 238 -10.01 -3.66 -1.87
N PRO A 239 -10.59 -4.86 -2.06
CA PRO A 239 -11.69 -5.32 -1.23
C PRO A 239 -11.25 -5.50 0.23
N LEU A 240 -12.17 -5.23 1.16
CA LEU A 240 -12.00 -5.56 2.57
C LEU A 240 -12.44 -7.01 2.81
N LEU A 241 -11.75 -7.68 3.72
CA LEU A 241 -12.15 -8.99 4.23
C LEU A 241 -12.41 -8.83 5.73
N ALA A 242 -13.58 -9.25 6.19
CA ALA A 242 -13.96 -9.23 7.59
C ALA A 242 -14.52 -10.61 7.98
N ALA A 243 -14.10 -11.08 9.14
CA ALA A 243 -14.61 -12.32 9.73
C ALA A 243 -15.81 -12.01 10.64
N ALA A 244 -16.66 -13.01 10.84
CA ALA A 244 -17.78 -12.91 11.78
C ALA A 244 -17.31 -13.13 13.23
N ASP A 245 -16.34 -14.03 13.40
CA ASP A 245 -15.77 -14.43 14.68
C ASP A 245 -14.36 -15.01 14.46
N ALA A 246 -13.73 -15.45 15.55
CA ALA A 246 -12.39 -16.02 15.49
C ALA A 246 -12.31 -17.34 14.69
N GLU A 247 -13.37 -18.14 14.64
CA GLU A 247 -13.40 -19.39 13.89
C GLU A 247 -13.48 -19.11 12.39
N HIS A 248 -14.41 -18.26 11.98
CA HIS A 248 -14.53 -17.78 10.62
C HIS A 248 -13.23 -17.10 10.17
N LEU A 249 -12.55 -16.35 11.04
CA LEU A 249 -11.24 -15.75 10.73
C LEU A 249 -10.18 -16.82 10.41
N ARG A 250 -10.12 -17.91 11.18
CA ARG A 250 -9.19 -19.03 10.92
C ARG A 250 -9.50 -19.69 9.57
N GLN A 251 -10.77 -19.93 9.27
CA GLN A 251 -11.21 -20.53 8.01
C GLN A 251 -10.87 -19.63 6.81
N LEU A 252 -11.20 -18.33 6.89
CA LEU A 252 -10.86 -17.36 5.85
C LEU A 252 -9.37 -17.32 5.58
N ARG A 253 -8.52 -17.29 6.62
CA ARG A 253 -7.06 -17.29 6.44
C ARG A 253 -6.58 -18.54 5.72
N ALA A 254 -7.03 -19.72 6.14
CA ALA A 254 -6.62 -20.99 5.55
C ALA A 254 -7.01 -21.09 4.06
N GLU A 255 -8.22 -20.66 3.68
CA GLU A 255 -8.64 -20.64 2.28
C GLU A 255 -7.95 -19.55 1.47
N ALA A 256 -7.76 -18.36 2.06
CA ALA A 256 -7.08 -17.25 1.41
C ALA A 256 -5.62 -17.59 1.06
N GLU A 257 -4.92 -18.31 1.93
CA GLU A 257 -3.55 -18.77 1.69
C GLU A 257 -3.44 -19.65 0.44
N LYS A 258 -4.38 -20.59 0.24
CA LYS A 258 -4.43 -21.44 -0.97
C LYS A 258 -4.62 -20.61 -2.24
N LEU A 259 -5.59 -19.69 -2.21
CA LEU A 259 -5.90 -18.84 -3.36
C LEU A 259 -4.76 -17.87 -3.69
N VAL A 260 -4.13 -17.27 -2.66
CA VAL A 260 -2.97 -16.38 -2.83
C VAL A 260 -1.76 -17.13 -3.36
N ALA A 261 -1.52 -18.37 -2.92
CA ALA A 261 -0.42 -19.18 -3.46
C ALA A 261 -0.56 -19.39 -4.97
N GLU A 262 -1.75 -19.74 -5.45
CA GLU A 262 -2.01 -19.88 -6.89
C GLU A 262 -1.94 -18.54 -7.63
N ALA A 263 -2.48 -17.47 -7.06
CA ALA A 263 -2.37 -16.12 -7.62
C ALA A 263 -0.91 -15.68 -7.77
N GLN A 264 -0.09 -15.90 -6.74
CA GLN A 264 1.33 -15.59 -6.75
C GLN A 264 2.07 -16.41 -7.82
N ARG A 265 1.73 -17.68 -7.99
CA ARG A 265 2.29 -18.52 -9.06
C ARG A 265 2.02 -17.93 -10.44
N VAL A 266 0.78 -17.51 -10.71
CA VAL A 266 0.39 -16.91 -12.00
C VAL A 266 1.06 -15.54 -12.21
N LEU A 267 1.13 -14.70 -11.17
CA LEU A 267 1.84 -13.41 -11.20
C LEU A 267 3.30 -13.59 -11.61
N VAL A 268 4.01 -14.55 -11.00
CA VAL A 268 5.41 -14.85 -11.31
C VAL A 268 5.57 -15.27 -12.79
N ILE A 269 4.64 -16.05 -13.33
CA ILE A 269 4.65 -16.44 -14.75
C ILE A 269 4.53 -15.22 -15.65
N VAL A 270 3.53 -14.36 -15.43
CA VAL A 270 3.30 -13.14 -16.23
C VAL A 270 4.51 -12.21 -16.16
N ARG A 271 5.03 -11.94 -14.96
CA ARG A 271 6.21 -11.11 -14.76
C ARG A 271 7.44 -11.66 -15.47
N THR A 272 7.66 -12.98 -15.38
CA THR A 272 8.80 -13.64 -16.03
C THR A 272 8.68 -13.61 -17.54
N ALA A 273 7.47 -13.82 -18.07
CA ALA A 273 7.19 -13.71 -19.50
C ALA A 273 7.45 -12.28 -20.01
N ALA A 274 6.94 -11.26 -19.31
CA ALA A 274 7.17 -9.85 -19.65
C ALA A 274 8.66 -9.47 -19.61
N ARG A 275 9.40 -9.90 -18.58
CA ARG A 275 10.86 -9.67 -18.49
C ARG A 275 11.65 -10.34 -19.61
N LYS A 276 11.34 -11.60 -19.92
CA LYS A 276 12.00 -12.32 -21.01
C LYS A 276 11.68 -11.68 -22.37
N ASN A 277 10.51 -11.06 -22.51
CA ASN A 277 10.11 -10.36 -23.72
C ASN A 277 10.87 -9.04 -23.93
N LEU A 278 11.19 -8.27 -22.88
CA LEU A 278 11.88 -6.98 -23.02
C LEU A 278 13.30 -7.04 -23.64
N GLY A 279 13.80 -8.24 -23.97
CA GLY A 279 15.07 -8.44 -24.64
C GLY A 279 16.26 -8.06 -23.76
N SER A 280 17.46 -8.19 -24.32
CA SER A 280 18.70 -7.69 -23.71
C SER A 280 19.54 -7.03 -24.78
N LYS A 281 20.61 -6.30 -24.40
CA LYS A 281 21.59 -5.78 -25.36
C LYS A 281 22.14 -6.87 -26.31
N LYS A 282 22.15 -8.14 -25.89
CA LYS A 282 22.60 -9.30 -26.70
C LYS A 282 21.48 -9.97 -27.50
N ARG A 283 20.20 -9.71 -27.21
CA ARG A 283 19.02 -10.24 -27.90
C ARG A 283 17.95 -9.15 -27.98
N PRO A 284 18.01 -8.27 -28.99
CA PRO A 284 17.14 -7.09 -29.11
C PRO A 284 15.74 -7.41 -29.67
N LEU A 285 15.34 -8.69 -29.73
CA LEU A 285 14.05 -9.13 -30.27
C LEU A 285 12.86 -8.85 -29.34
N ALA A 286 12.85 -7.68 -28.70
CA ALA A 286 11.82 -7.33 -27.75
C ALA A 286 10.55 -6.87 -28.46
N VAL A 287 9.45 -7.57 -28.25
CA VAL A 287 8.14 -7.01 -28.58
C VAL A 287 7.89 -5.86 -27.60
N PRO A 288 7.60 -4.63 -28.06
CA PRO A 288 7.31 -3.54 -27.15
C PRO A 288 6.09 -3.89 -26.28
N LEU A 289 6.20 -3.60 -24.99
CA LEU A 289 5.08 -3.68 -24.06
C LEU A 289 4.59 -2.27 -23.76
N SER A 290 3.28 -2.07 -23.75
CA SER A 290 2.66 -0.81 -23.35
C SER A 290 2.70 -0.58 -21.83
N SER A 291 3.03 -1.63 -21.07
CA SER A 291 3.17 -1.60 -19.61
C SER A 291 4.45 -2.30 -19.17
N SER A 292 5.11 -1.75 -18.15
CA SER A 292 6.26 -2.41 -17.52
C SER A 292 5.86 -3.72 -16.81
N PRO A 293 6.79 -4.67 -16.59
CA PRO A 293 6.50 -5.90 -15.85
C PRO A 293 5.91 -5.65 -14.46
N GLY A 294 6.33 -4.58 -13.77
CA GLY A 294 5.78 -4.21 -12.45
C GLY A 294 4.34 -3.68 -12.52
N GLN A 295 4.01 -2.90 -13.56
CA GLN A 295 2.62 -2.45 -13.79
C GLN A 295 1.69 -3.62 -14.09
N LEU A 296 2.15 -4.59 -14.89
CA LEU A 296 1.42 -5.82 -15.17
C LEU A 296 1.18 -6.65 -13.90
N GLU A 297 2.19 -6.77 -13.04
CA GLU A 297 2.09 -7.48 -11.76
C GLU A 297 1.10 -6.80 -10.82
N SER A 298 1.17 -5.47 -10.67
CA SER A 298 0.22 -4.68 -9.85
C SER A 298 -1.23 -4.78 -10.38
N GLU A 299 -1.47 -4.63 -11.68
CA GLU A 299 -2.84 -4.74 -12.23
C GLU A 299 -3.42 -6.15 -12.03
N LEU A 300 -2.61 -7.20 -12.26
CA LEU A 300 -3.06 -8.57 -12.03
C LEU A 300 -3.28 -8.85 -10.54
N ALA A 301 -2.45 -8.31 -9.65
CA ALA A 301 -2.65 -8.42 -8.21
C ALA A 301 -3.98 -7.78 -7.80
N GLY A 302 -4.31 -6.59 -8.33
CA GLY A 302 -5.60 -5.94 -8.13
C GLY A 302 -6.78 -6.84 -8.51
N ARG A 303 -6.75 -7.44 -9.72
CA ARG A 303 -7.78 -8.39 -10.17
C ARG A 303 -7.85 -9.64 -9.31
N ALA A 304 -6.69 -10.16 -8.88
CA ALA A 304 -6.61 -11.32 -8.01
C ALA A 304 -7.26 -11.04 -6.64
N ARG A 305 -7.05 -9.87 -6.03
CA ARG A 305 -7.73 -9.49 -4.77
C ARG A 305 -9.26 -9.56 -4.89
N SER A 306 -9.82 -9.01 -5.97
CA SER A 306 -11.27 -9.08 -6.23
C SER A 306 -11.77 -10.51 -6.48
N LEU A 307 -10.99 -11.35 -7.13
CA LEU A 307 -11.32 -12.77 -7.34
C LEU A 307 -11.28 -13.56 -6.03
N ILE A 308 -10.25 -13.34 -5.22
CA ILE A 308 -10.08 -13.97 -3.90
C ILE A 308 -11.24 -13.54 -2.99
N SER A 309 -11.54 -12.25 -2.91
CA SER A 309 -12.65 -11.74 -2.09
C SER A 309 -13.99 -12.37 -2.48
N ARG A 310 -14.29 -12.49 -3.78
CA ARG A 310 -15.52 -13.17 -4.24
C ARG A 310 -15.56 -14.66 -3.93
N ALA A 311 -14.43 -15.35 -4.01
CA ALA A 311 -14.35 -16.75 -3.62
C ALA A 311 -14.59 -16.90 -2.10
N LEU A 312 -13.88 -16.10 -1.30
CA LEU A 312 -13.98 -16.13 0.16
C LEU A 312 -15.36 -15.72 0.69
N ALA A 313 -16.15 -14.92 -0.05
CA ALA A 313 -17.53 -14.62 0.31
C ALA A 313 -18.46 -15.85 0.37
N LYS A 314 -18.01 -17.01 -0.12
CA LYS A 314 -18.73 -18.29 -0.01
C LYS A 314 -18.41 -19.06 1.28
N VAL A 315 -17.38 -18.64 2.02
CA VAL A 315 -16.94 -19.25 3.29
C VAL A 315 -17.77 -18.65 4.42
N ASP A 316 -19.05 -19.03 4.53
CA ASP A 316 -19.96 -18.43 5.52
C ASP A 316 -20.23 -19.39 6.67
N GLY A 317 -19.51 -19.21 7.80
CA GLY A 317 -19.84 -19.52 9.21
C GLY A 317 -20.28 -20.93 9.64
N ALA A 318 -20.96 -21.70 8.79
CA ALA A 318 -21.49 -23.03 9.05
C ALA A 318 -20.53 -24.15 8.60
N GLY A 319 -19.22 -23.92 8.71
CA GLY A 319 -18.18 -24.91 8.40
C GLY A 319 -17.89 -25.11 6.90
N GLY A 320 -18.30 -24.18 6.04
CA GLY A 320 -18.04 -24.25 4.60
C GLY A 320 -16.58 -23.93 4.25
N SER A 321 -15.80 -24.92 3.84
CA SER A 321 -14.56 -24.71 3.07
C SER A 321 -14.93 -24.46 1.61
N LEU A 322 -14.03 -23.83 0.84
CA LEU A 322 -14.21 -23.72 -0.60
C LEU A 322 -14.27 -25.11 -1.22
N THR A 323 -15.28 -25.33 -2.06
CA THR A 323 -15.36 -26.58 -2.82
C THR A 323 -14.25 -26.65 -3.87
N GLN A 324 -13.96 -27.85 -4.37
CA GLN A 324 -13.04 -28.01 -5.50
C GLN A 324 -13.50 -27.19 -6.72
N ASP A 325 -14.80 -27.13 -6.97
CA ASP A 325 -15.39 -26.34 -8.07
C ASP A 325 -15.16 -24.84 -7.88
N ASP A 326 -15.29 -24.32 -6.65
CA ASP A 326 -14.99 -22.92 -6.34
C ASP A 326 -13.52 -22.58 -6.63
N TYR A 327 -12.61 -23.46 -6.22
CA TYR A 327 -11.18 -23.31 -6.46
C TYR A 327 -10.85 -23.36 -7.96
N GLU A 328 -11.45 -24.28 -8.70
CA GLU A 328 -11.28 -24.40 -10.15
C GLU A 328 -11.86 -23.19 -10.91
N GLN A 329 -13.03 -22.69 -10.47
CA GLN A 329 -13.63 -21.47 -10.99
C GLN A 329 -12.71 -20.27 -10.78
N PHE A 330 -12.15 -20.11 -9.57
CA PHE A 330 -11.16 -19.08 -9.25
C PHE A 330 -9.93 -19.18 -10.17
N CYS A 331 -9.33 -20.37 -10.27
CA CYS A 331 -8.17 -20.63 -11.12
C CYS A 331 -8.45 -20.26 -12.58
N SER A 332 -9.61 -20.66 -13.11
CA SER A 332 -10.03 -20.37 -14.48
C SER A 332 -10.14 -18.86 -14.73
N GLN A 333 -10.80 -18.12 -13.83
CA GLN A 333 -10.96 -16.67 -13.95
C GLN A 333 -9.62 -15.93 -13.82
N LEU A 334 -8.77 -16.33 -12.88
CA LEU A 334 -7.44 -15.75 -12.69
C LEU A 334 -6.57 -15.93 -13.94
N ARG A 335 -6.55 -17.13 -14.51
CA ARG A 335 -5.76 -17.41 -15.72
C ARG A 335 -6.27 -16.63 -16.93
N LYS A 336 -7.59 -16.53 -17.11
CA LYS A 336 -8.20 -15.69 -18.15
C LYS A 336 -7.80 -14.23 -17.99
N ALA A 337 -7.85 -13.71 -16.76
CA ALA A 337 -7.42 -12.35 -16.46
C ALA A 337 -5.94 -12.12 -16.77
N ALA A 338 -5.07 -13.07 -16.43
CA ALA A 338 -3.64 -13.01 -16.69
C ALA A 338 -3.32 -12.99 -18.20
N VAL A 339 -3.93 -13.89 -18.98
CA VAL A 339 -3.77 -13.93 -20.45
C VAL A 339 -4.29 -12.65 -21.09
N SER A 340 -5.51 -12.22 -20.73
CA SER A 340 -6.11 -10.99 -21.25
C SER A 340 -5.25 -9.77 -20.94
N LEU A 341 -4.71 -9.68 -19.73
CA LEU A 341 -3.82 -8.59 -19.34
C LEU A 341 -2.52 -8.60 -20.14
N PHE A 342 -1.86 -9.76 -20.22
CA PHE A 342 -0.61 -9.89 -20.96
C PHE A 342 -0.80 -9.54 -22.44
N ASN A 343 -1.84 -10.06 -23.09
CA ASN A 343 -2.14 -9.80 -24.49
C ASN A 343 -2.46 -8.32 -24.76
N ARG A 344 -3.19 -7.64 -23.87
CA ARG A 344 -3.44 -6.19 -23.99
C ARG A 344 -2.15 -5.35 -23.88
N ALA A 345 -1.15 -5.85 -23.16
CA ALA A 345 0.11 -5.15 -23.02
C ALA A 345 1.05 -5.34 -24.22
N LEU A 346 0.82 -6.34 -25.07
CA LEU A 346 1.57 -6.53 -26.29
C LEU A 346 1.22 -5.42 -27.29
N VAL A 347 2.23 -4.63 -27.69
CA VAL A 347 2.07 -3.65 -28.76
C VAL A 347 2.23 -4.38 -30.09
N ILE A 348 1.13 -4.51 -30.83
CA ILE A 348 1.12 -5.19 -32.13
C ILE A 348 1.49 -4.18 -33.22
N ASP A 349 2.62 -4.44 -33.90
CA ASP A 349 2.99 -3.76 -35.13
C ASP A 349 2.64 -4.66 -36.33
N PHE A 350 1.45 -4.44 -36.90
CA PHE A 350 0.95 -5.20 -38.03
C PHE A 350 1.75 -4.98 -39.32
N ALA A 351 2.59 -3.94 -39.40
CA ALA A 351 3.46 -3.70 -40.54
C ALA A 351 4.71 -4.59 -40.54
N ASN A 352 4.98 -5.30 -39.42
CA ASN A 352 6.15 -6.15 -39.27
C ASN A 352 5.76 -7.61 -39.02
N GLU A 353 5.72 -8.41 -40.09
CA GLU A 353 5.34 -9.84 -40.05
C GLU A 353 6.24 -10.67 -39.11
N THR A 354 7.52 -10.34 -39.02
CA THR A 354 8.48 -11.04 -38.14
C THR A 354 8.19 -10.78 -36.66
N LEU A 355 7.78 -9.55 -36.32
CA LEU A 355 7.32 -9.18 -34.98
C LEU A 355 5.97 -9.85 -34.66
N SER A 356 5.05 -9.89 -35.63
CA SER A 356 3.73 -10.52 -35.50
C SER A 356 3.83 -12.03 -35.22
N HIS A 357 4.72 -12.78 -35.89
CA HIS A 357 4.92 -14.20 -35.60
C HIS A 357 5.55 -14.43 -34.20
N LYS A 358 6.44 -13.55 -33.75
CA LYS A 358 7.06 -13.63 -32.41
C LYS A 358 6.08 -13.31 -31.28
N LEU A 359 5.19 -12.35 -31.51
CA LEU A 359 4.07 -12.00 -30.63
C LEU A 359 3.21 -13.23 -30.33
N VAL A 360 2.82 -13.94 -31.38
CA VAL A 360 2.01 -15.16 -31.28
C VAL A 360 2.74 -16.26 -30.49
N LEU A 361 4.02 -16.54 -30.80
CA LEU A 361 4.79 -17.55 -30.08
C LEU A 361 4.99 -17.21 -28.59
N LEU A 362 5.16 -15.93 -28.26
CA LEU A 362 5.29 -15.47 -26.89
C LEU A 362 3.97 -15.60 -26.12
N SER A 363 2.85 -15.22 -26.74
CA SER A 363 1.52 -15.39 -26.15
C SER A 363 1.23 -16.87 -25.92
N ALA A 364 1.42 -17.73 -26.94
CA ALA A 364 1.31 -19.18 -26.86
C ALA A 364 2.14 -19.81 -25.73
N LYS A 365 3.41 -19.39 -25.60
CA LYS A 365 4.29 -19.88 -24.53
C LYS A 365 3.83 -19.43 -23.16
N THR A 366 3.38 -18.19 -23.03
CA THR A 366 2.85 -17.66 -21.76
C THR A 366 1.56 -18.38 -21.40
N TYR A 367 0.69 -18.62 -22.39
CA TYR A 367 -0.56 -19.38 -22.25
C TYR A 367 -0.29 -20.81 -21.75
N SER A 368 0.62 -21.55 -22.36
CA SER A 368 0.96 -22.92 -21.93
C SER A 368 1.54 -22.99 -20.50
N LEU A 369 2.25 -21.96 -20.04
CA LEU A 369 2.74 -21.87 -18.66
C LEU A 369 1.62 -21.54 -17.66
N ILE A 370 0.67 -20.70 -18.07
CA ILE A 370 -0.52 -20.35 -17.27
C ILE A 370 -1.47 -21.56 -17.19
N TYR A 371 -1.57 -22.36 -18.25
CA TYR A 371 -2.41 -23.57 -18.35
C TYR A 371 -1.58 -24.87 -18.50
N PRO A 372 -0.93 -25.35 -17.43
CA PRO A 372 0.00 -26.50 -17.54
C PRO A 372 -0.66 -27.83 -17.94
N LYS A 373 -1.98 -27.99 -17.74
CA LYS A 373 -2.75 -29.18 -18.19
C LYS A 373 -3.25 -29.09 -19.63
N ALA A 374 -3.19 -27.91 -20.25
CA ALA A 374 -3.46 -27.72 -21.67
C ALA A 374 -2.11 -27.55 -22.37
N LYS A 375 -1.37 -28.64 -22.58
CA LYS A 375 -0.39 -28.63 -23.66
C LYS A 375 -1.21 -28.47 -24.95
N PRO A 376 -1.09 -27.36 -25.69
CA PRO A 376 -1.66 -27.33 -27.02
C PRO A 376 -0.99 -28.47 -27.81
N ALA A 377 -1.79 -29.27 -28.51
CA ALA A 377 -1.31 -30.46 -29.22
C ALA A 377 -0.27 -30.09 -30.29
N SER A 378 -0.29 -28.84 -30.74
CA SER A 378 0.66 -28.25 -31.66
C SER A 378 0.92 -26.76 -31.37
N ASN A 379 1.97 -26.19 -31.96
CA ASN A 379 2.16 -24.74 -31.94
C ASN A 379 0.97 -24.00 -32.56
N GLN A 380 0.27 -24.58 -33.56
CA GLN A 380 -0.88 -23.97 -34.24
C GLN A 380 -2.09 -23.79 -33.30
N ASP A 381 -2.35 -24.73 -32.39
CA ASP A 381 -3.44 -24.61 -31.42
C ASP A 381 -3.20 -23.48 -30.41
N ALA A 382 -1.93 -23.15 -30.15
CA ALA A 382 -1.54 -22.04 -29.29
C ALA A 382 -1.55 -20.68 -30.01
N ILE A 383 -1.57 -20.67 -31.35
CA ILE A 383 -1.77 -19.47 -32.18
C ILE A 383 -3.27 -19.13 -32.25
N ALA A 384 -4.13 -20.15 -32.28
CA ALA A 384 -5.58 -19.99 -32.42
C ALA A 384 -6.32 -19.60 -31.12
N ALA A 385 -5.75 -19.91 -29.95
CA ALA A 385 -6.27 -19.58 -28.63
C ALA A 385 -5.66 -18.28 -28.09
#